data_AF-A0A7X1LPR0-F1
#
_entry.id   AF-A0A7X1LPR0-F1
#
_cell.length_a   1.000
_cell.length_b   1.000
_cell.length_c   1.000
_cell.angle_alpha   90.00
_cell.angle_beta   90.00
_cell.angle_gamma   90.00
#
_symmetry.space_group_name_H-M   'P 1'
#
loop_
_entity.id
_entity.type
_entity.pdbx_description
1 polymer ?
#
loop_
_entity_poly.entity_id
_entity_poly.type
_entity_poly.pdbx_seq_one_letter_code
_entity_poly.pdbx_strand_id
1 'polypeptide(L)' 'MPSQGDALQQAQSDYQQHMRSCRQCAADSAPCAVAKHLLRLYNNARRAAARRD' A
#
# COMPACT_ATOMS: atom_id res chain seq x y z
N MET A 1 9.72 -14.74 10.23
CA MET A 1 8.45 -14.00 10.09
C MET A 1 8.83 -12.55 9.90
N PRO A 2 8.44 -11.87 8.80
CA PRO A 2 8.69 -10.45 8.66
C PRO A 2 8.04 -9.72 9.85
N SER A 3 8.76 -8.76 10.43
CA SER A 3 8.22 -7.94 11.51
C SER A 3 7.03 -7.14 10.97
N GLN A 4 6.08 -6.73 11.81
CA GLN A 4 4.96 -5.92 11.34
C GLN A 4 5.41 -4.58 10.73
N GLY A 5 6.54 -4.03 11.19
CA GLY A 5 7.19 -2.88 10.55
C GLY A 5 7.63 -3.17 9.11
N ASP A 6 8.22 -4.34 8.87
CA ASP A 6 8.61 -4.80 7.53
C ASP A 6 7.38 -4.96 6.63
N ALA A 7 6.28 -5.51 7.17
CA ALA A 7 5.04 -5.67 6.44
C ALA A 7 4.37 -4.31 6.08
N LEU A 8 4.46 -3.33 6.98
CA LEU A 8 3.98 -1.96 6.72
C LEU A 8 4.82 -1.27 5.64
N GLN A 9 6.14 -1.35 5.74
CA GLN A 9 7.06 -0.73 4.79
C GLN A 9 6.98 -1.37 3.41
N GLN A 10 6.79 -2.69 3.34
CA GLN A 10 6.56 -3.41 2.09
C GLN A 10 5.24 -2.96 1.44
N ALA A 11 4.13 -2.96 2.19
CA ALA A 11 2.83 -2.56 1.65
C ALA A 11 2.81 -1.11 1.17
N GLN A 12 3.56 -0.22 1.84
CA GLN A 12 3.77 1.16 1.39
C GLN A 12 4.53 1.22 0.06
N SER A 13 5.64 0.48 -0.03
CA SER A 13 6.50 0.43 -1.22
C SER A 13 5.73 -0.11 -2.44
N ASP A 14 4.95 -1.17 -2.25
CA ASP A 14 4.12 -1.78 -3.30
C ASP A 14 3.08 -0.78 -3.84
N TYR A 15 2.38 -0.08 -2.94
CA TYR A 15 1.43 0.96 -3.31
C TYR A 15 2.10 2.10 -4.10
N GLN A 16 3.22 2.63 -3.61
CA GLN A 16 3.94 3.72 -4.26
C GLN A 16 4.54 3.32 -5.61
N GLN A 17 5.05 2.09 -5.72
CA GLN A 17 5.55 1.55 -6.98
C GLN A 17 4.41 1.43 -7.99
N HIS A 18 3.25 0.93 -7.58
CA HIS A 18 2.09 0.80 -8.45
C HIS A 18 1.57 2.14 -8.96
N MET A 19 1.53 3.17 -8.10
CA MET A 19 1.12 4.52 -8.51
C MET A 19 2.04 5.11 -9.59
N ARG A 20 3.32 4.72 -9.62
CA ARG A 20 4.29 5.19 -10.61
C ARG A 20 4.34 4.32 -11.89
N SER A 21 4.06 3.03 -11.78
CA SER A 21 4.19 2.08 -12.91
C SER A 21 2.89 1.83 -13.66
N CYS A 22 1.73 2.00 -13.01
CA CYS A 22 0.44 1.78 -13.65
C CYS A 22 0.07 2.97 -14.52
N ARG A 23 -0.11 2.76 -15.83
CA ARG A 23 -0.51 3.82 -16.78
C ARG A 23 -1.80 4.52 -16.37
N GLN A 24 -2.80 3.79 -15.89
CA GLN A 24 -4.07 4.37 -15.44
C GLN A 24 -3.86 5.26 -14.20
N CYS A 25 -3.16 4.76 -13.19
CA CYS A 25 -2.93 5.54 -11.97
C CYS A 25 -1.96 6.71 -12.17
N ALA A 26 -1.06 6.62 -13.15
CA ALA A 26 -0.13 7.68 -13.50
C ALA A 26 -0.77 8.78 -14.37
N ALA A 27 -1.73 8.41 -15.22
CA ALA A 27 -2.40 9.34 -16.14
C ALA A 27 -3.68 9.97 -15.57
N ASP A 28 -4.32 9.31 -14.61
CA ASP A 28 -5.68 9.64 -14.17
C ASP A 28 -5.74 10.02 -12.69
N SER A 29 -6.79 10.76 -12.30
CA SER A 29 -7.06 11.11 -10.90
C SER A 29 -7.73 9.97 -10.13
N ALA A 30 -8.28 8.97 -10.84
CA ALA A 30 -8.97 7.84 -10.24
C ALA A 30 -8.04 6.61 -10.06
N PRO A 31 -7.78 6.15 -8.81
CA PRO A 31 -6.96 4.98 -8.58
C PRO A 31 -7.64 3.71 -9.11
N CYS A 32 -6.88 2.88 -9.83
CA CYS A 32 -7.38 1.62 -10.36
C CYS A 32 -7.72 0.61 -9.24
N ALA A 33 -8.36 -0.50 -9.60
CA ALA A 33 -8.74 -1.53 -8.63
C ALA A 33 -7.55 -2.10 -7.84
N VAL A 34 -6.39 -2.25 -8.49
CA VAL A 34 -5.16 -2.72 -7.85
C VAL A 34 -4.61 -1.69 -6.87
N ALA A 35 -4.56 -0.41 -7.26
CA ALA A 35 -4.18 0.68 -6.35
C ALA A 35 -5.08 0.73 -5.10
N LYS A 36 -6.40 0.58 -5.29
CA LYS A 36 -7.36 0.48 -4.17
C LYS A 36 -7.10 -0.74 -3.27
N HIS A 37 -6.73 -1.87 -3.86
CA HIS A 37 -6.39 -3.07 -3.10
C HIS A 37 -5.10 -2.88 -2.28
N LEU A 38 -4.03 -2.38 -2.90
CA LEU A 38 -2.75 -2.08 -2.24
C LEU A 38 -2.92 -1.05 -1.11
N LEU A 39 -3.71 -0.01 -1.34
CA LEU A 39 -4.04 0.98 -0.32
C LEU A 39 -4.77 0.35 0.88
N ARG A 40 -5.67 -0.62 0.66
CA ARG A 40 -6.31 -1.36 1.76
C ARG A 40 -5.30 -2.19 2.55
N LEU A 41 -4.36 -2.87 1.88
CA LEU A 41 -3.32 -3.65 2.55
C LEU A 41 -2.43 -2.75 3.41
N TYR A 42 -1.95 -1.63 2.87
CA TYR A 42 -1.18 -0.64 3.63
C TYR A 42 -1.94 -0.13 4.86
N ASN A 43 -3.21 0.27 4.70
CA ASN A 43 -4.02 0.74 5.82
C ASN A 43 -4.26 -0.32 6.90
N ASN A 44 -4.36 -1.59 6.50
CA ASN A 44 -4.50 -2.69 7.45
C ASN A 44 -3.19 -2.96 8.20
N ALA A 45 -2.06 -2.95 7.50
CA ALA A 45 -0.74 -3.06 8.12
C ALA A 45 -0.48 -1.91 9.11
N ARG A 46 -0.85 -0.68 8.73
CA ARG A 46 -0.71 0.51 9.59
C ARG A 46 -1.54 0.39 10.87
N ARG A 47 -2.79 -0.09 10.75
CA ARG A 47 -3.67 -0.35 11.90
C ARG A 47 -3.19 -1.50 12.77
N ALA A 48 -2.54 -2.51 12.19
CA ALA A 48 -1.95 -3.60 12.96
C ALA A 48 -0.73 -3.13 13.77
N ALA A 49 0.14 -2.32 13.17
CA ALA A 49 1.29 -1.72 13.83
C ALA A 49 0.87 -0.78 14.99
N ALA A 50 -0.11 0.09 14.76
CA ALA A 50 -0.60 1.05 15.78
C ALA A 50 -1.32 0.40 16.99
N ARG A 51 -1.67 -0.88 16.92
CA ARG A 51 -2.28 -1.62 18.06
C ARG A 51 -1.25 -2.33 18.93
N ARG A 52 0.04 -2.23 18.60
CA ARG A 52 1.14 -2.88 19.32
C ARG A 52 2.12 -1.89 19.96
N ASP A 53 1.96 -0.61 19.66
CA ASP A 53 2.53 0.52 20.40
C ASP A 53 1.59 0.88 21.56
#